data_AF-A0A4S2DIR0-F1
#
_entry.id   AF-A0A4S2DIR0-F1
#
_cell.length_a   1.000
_cell.length_b   1.000
_cell.length_c   1.000
_cell.angle_alpha   90.00
_cell.angle_beta   90.00
_cell.angle_gamma   90.00
#
_symmetry.space_group_name_H-M   'P 1'
#
loop_
_entity.id
_entity.type
_entity.pdbx_description
1 polymer ?
#
loop_
_entity_poly.entity_id
_entity_poly.type
_entity_poly.pdbx_seq_one_letter_code
_entity_poly.pdbx_strand_id
1 'polypeptide(L)'
;MGAMPGMVGITMPANVLVLRITNTTDKIIKNIQFNYDESNMKDVVISTLKPNQNKQVGISTINIKKDSKIKMYNEVDGKTYSYIIRDNSIKSELSKQYMIPTSIYINKVNDNGELEITTKLEE
;
A
#
# COMPACT_ATOMS: atom_id res chain seq x y z
N MET A 1 2.96 -4.72 -51.04
CA MET A 1 2.05 -5.55 -50.23
C MET A 1 2.35 -5.29 -48.78
N GLY A 2 1.31 -4.91 -48.02
CA GLY A 2 1.40 -4.12 -46.79
C GLY A 2 2.01 -4.85 -45.59
N ALA A 3 2.83 -4.11 -44.84
CA ALA A 3 3.26 -4.51 -43.51
C ALA A 3 2.02 -4.63 -42.60
N MET A 4 1.93 -5.73 -41.85
CA MET A 4 0.94 -5.89 -40.80
C MET A 4 1.16 -4.79 -39.74
N PRO A 5 0.11 -4.12 -39.25
CA PRO A 5 0.28 -3.16 -38.17
C PRO A 5 0.84 -3.91 -36.97
N GLY A 6 2.03 -3.51 -36.53
CA GLY A 6 2.59 -3.97 -35.27
C GLY A 6 1.52 -3.79 -34.20
N MET A 7 1.20 -4.89 -33.53
CA MET A 7 0.34 -4.90 -32.37
C MET A 7 0.96 -3.92 -31.38
N VAL A 8 0.46 -2.68 -31.35
CA VAL A 8 0.79 -1.72 -30.29
C VAL A 8 0.26 -2.39 -29.04
N GLY A 9 1.15 -3.01 -28.28
CA GLY A 9 0.82 -3.48 -26.94
C GLY A 9 0.34 -2.25 -26.20
N ILE A 10 -0.97 -2.08 -26.12
CA ILE A 10 -1.59 -1.08 -25.27
C ILE A 10 -1.20 -1.54 -23.87
N THR A 11 -0.16 -0.93 -23.32
CA THR A 11 0.20 -1.11 -21.92
C THR A 11 -1.00 -0.58 -21.16
N MET A 12 -1.92 -1.48 -20.78
CA MET A 12 -3.01 -1.12 -19.88
C MET A 12 -2.34 -0.49 -18.66
N PRO A 13 -2.75 0.72 -18.22
CA PRO A 13 -2.20 1.30 -17.02
C PRO A 13 -2.37 0.27 -15.91
N ALA A 14 -1.26 -0.08 -15.26
CA ALA A 14 -1.32 -1.05 -14.18
C ALA A 14 -2.31 -0.52 -13.13
N ASN A 15 -3.42 -1.24 -12.94
CA ASN A 15 -4.43 -0.99 -11.92
C ASN A 15 -3.80 -1.30 -10.55
N VAL A 16 -2.88 -0.45 -10.12
CA VAL A 16 -2.04 -0.63 -8.94
C VAL A 16 -1.94 0.69 -8.21
N LEU A 17 -2.22 0.67 -6.91
CA LEU A 17 -1.90 1.75 -6.00
C LEU A 17 -0.53 1.47 -5.38
N VAL A 18 0.36 2.46 -5.39
CA VAL A 18 1.67 2.36 -4.74
C VAL A 18 1.55 2.90 -3.31
N LEU A 19 2.01 2.11 -2.34
CA LEU A 19 2.19 2.55 -0.96
C LEU A 19 3.67 2.70 -0.66
N ARG A 20 4.05 3.79 0.01
CA ARG A 20 5.40 3.98 0.57
C ARG A 20 5.30 3.92 2.08
N ILE A 21 5.93 2.92 2.68
CA ILE A 21 5.95 2.75 4.13
C ILE A 21 7.34 3.13 4.63
N THR A 22 7.41 4.02 5.61
CA THR A 22 8.64 4.46 6.27
C THR A 22 8.59 4.13 7.74
N ASN A 23 9.57 3.39 8.24
CA ASN A 23 9.79 3.18 9.66
C ASN A 23 10.71 4.28 10.18
N THR A 24 10.19 5.22 10.98
CA THR A 24 11.00 6.30 11.58
C THR A 24 11.47 5.93 13.00
N THR A 25 11.21 4.69 13.43
CA THR A 25 11.62 4.18 14.73
C THR A 25 12.98 3.50 14.68
N ASP A 26 13.51 3.18 15.86
CA ASP A 26 14.71 2.40 16.10
C ASP A 26 14.47 0.88 16.15
N LYS A 27 13.22 0.41 15.99
CA LYS A 27 12.85 -1.00 16.09
C LYS A 27 12.69 -1.66 14.72
N ILE A 28 12.94 -2.97 14.67
CA ILE A 28 12.61 -3.80 13.49
C ILE A 28 11.13 -4.17 13.56
N ILE A 29 10.39 -3.91 12.49
CA ILE A 29 8.98 -4.28 12.35
C ILE A 29 8.88 -5.45 11.38
N LYS A 30 8.13 -6.49 11.76
CA LYS A 30 7.94 -7.70 10.95
C LYS A 30 6.50 -7.82 10.47
N ASN A 31 6.31 -8.58 9.39
CA ASN A 31 5.00 -9.04 8.93
C ASN A 31 3.96 -7.91 8.84
N ILE A 32 4.25 -6.88 8.06
CA ILE A 32 3.27 -5.86 7.72
C ILE A 32 2.53 -6.34 6.47
N GLN A 33 1.21 -6.34 6.50
CA GLN A 33 0.37 -6.81 5.41
C GLN A 33 -0.57 -5.71 4.94
N PHE A 34 -0.86 -5.68 3.64
CA PHE A 34 -1.77 -4.73 3.05
C PHE A 34 -2.77 -5.40 2.13
N ASN A 35 -4.03 -4.97 2.24
CA ASN A 35 -5.07 -5.32 1.29
C ASN A 35 -6.21 -4.30 1.34
N TYR A 36 -7.12 -4.34 0.38
CA TYR A 36 -8.39 -3.63 0.50
C TYR A 36 -9.39 -4.43 1.33
N ASP A 37 -10.32 -3.73 1.99
CA ASP A 37 -11.46 -4.42 2.57
C ASP A 37 -12.25 -5.18 1.50
N GLU A 38 -12.74 -6.37 1.88
CA GLU A 38 -13.54 -7.23 1.00
C GLU A 38 -12.81 -7.68 -0.30
N SER A 39 -11.50 -7.46 -0.38
CA SER A 39 -10.67 -7.96 -1.46
C SER A 39 -10.48 -9.47 -1.34
N ASN A 40 -10.67 -10.17 -2.45
CA ASN A 40 -10.34 -11.59 -2.59
C ASN A 40 -8.90 -11.82 -3.07
N MET A 41 -8.11 -10.75 -3.21
CA MET A 41 -6.71 -10.84 -3.61
C MET A 41 -5.83 -11.24 -2.43
N LYS A 42 -4.66 -11.83 -2.72
CA LYS A 42 -3.65 -12.12 -1.69
C LYS A 42 -3.11 -10.82 -1.10
N ASP A 43 -2.87 -10.84 0.21
CA ASP A 43 -2.25 -9.72 0.91
C ASP A 43 -0.85 -9.45 0.37
N VAL A 44 -0.51 -8.17 0.29
CA VAL A 44 0.84 -7.72 -0.03
C VAL A 44 1.63 -7.64 1.26
N VAL A 45 2.75 -8.37 1.34
CA VAL A 45 3.48 -8.56 2.61
C VAL A 45 4.86 -7.91 2.57
N ILE A 46 5.15 -7.08 3.58
CA ILE A 46 6.50 -6.65 3.94
C ILE A 46 6.95 -7.50 5.14
N SER A 47 7.78 -8.50 4.86
CA SER A 47 8.27 -9.44 5.89
C SER A 47 9.09 -8.76 6.99
N THR A 48 9.87 -7.75 6.63
CA THR A 48 10.72 -7.01 7.56
C THR A 48 10.92 -5.58 7.09
N LEU A 49 10.82 -4.63 8.01
CA LEU A 49 11.12 -3.22 7.81
C LEU A 49 12.09 -2.78 8.90
N LYS A 50 13.34 -2.49 8.51
CA LYS A 50 14.41 -2.12 9.43
C LYS A 50 14.22 -0.70 9.98
N PRO A 51 14.90 -0.34 11.07
CA PRO A 51 14.94 1.03 11.57
C PRO A 51 15.32 2.03 10.46
N ASN A 52 14.64 3.17 10.42
CA ASN A 52 14.87 4.26 9.46
C ASN A 52 14.76 3.85 7.98
N GLN A 53 14.17 2.69 7.68
CA GLN A 53 14.02 2.18 6.33
C GLN A 53 12.68 2.62 5.73
N ASN A 54 12.69 2.92 4.43
CA ASN A 54 11.48 2.96 3.63
C ASN A 54 11.40 1.77 2.66
N LYS A 55 10.17 1.35 2.35
CA LYS A 55 9.85 0.36 1.31
C LYS A 55 8.63 0.81 0.53
N GLN A 56 8.60 0.45 -0.75
CA GLN A 56 7.44 0.66 -1.60
C GLN A 56 6.83 -0.67 -2.00
N VAL A 57 5.50 -0.73 -2.02
CA VAL A 57 4.73 -1.90 -2.45
C VAL A 57 3.57 -1.46 -3.33
N GLY A 58 3.25 -2.27 -4.33
CA GLY A 58 2.06 -2.09 -5.17
C GLY A 58 0.93 -2.98 -4.68
N ILE A 59 -0.28 -2.43 -4.59
CA ILE A 59 -1.51 -3.18 -4.30
C ILE A 59 -2.41 -3.12 -5.52
N SER A 60 -2.87 -4.28 -5.96
CA SER A 60 -3.84 -4.38 -7.06
C SER A 60 -5.14 -3.62 -6.73
N THR A 61 -5.63 -2.83 -7.69
CA THR A 61 -6.92 -2.12 -7.61
C THR A 61 -8.00 -2.78 -8.49
N ILE A 62 -7.73 -3.99 -9.00
CA ILE A 62 -8.68 -4.75 -9.83
C ILE A 62 -9.88 -5.21 -9.00
N ASN A 63 -11.10 -5.00 -9.52
CA ASN A 63 -12.37 -5.44 -8.92
C ASN A 63 -12.65 -4.87 -7.51
N ILE A 64 -12.17 -3.66 -7.24
CA ILE A 64 -12.32 -3.01 -5.94
C ILE A 64 -13.52 -2.08 -5.95
N LYS A 65 -14.31 -2.09 -4.87
CA LYS A 65 -15.49 -1.23 -4.75
C LYS A 65 -15.07 0.23 -4.57
N LYS A 66 -15.91 1.15 -5.03
CA LYS A 66 -15.64 2.60 -5.02
C LYS A 66 -15.26 3.17 -3.65
N ASP A 67 -15.77 2.59 -2.57
CA ASP A 67 -15.54 3.05 -1.19
C ASP A 67 -14.69 2.07 -0.36
N SER A 68 -14.04 1.11 -1.01
CA SER A 68 -13.15 0.18 -0.33
C SER A 68 -11.97 0.90 0.33
N LYS A 69 -11.64 0.46 1.53
CA LYS A 69 -10.56 1.05 2.33
C LYS A 69 -9.34 0.14 2.31
N ILE A 70 -8.16 0.74 2.23
CA ILE A 70 -6.91 0.01 2.41
C ILE A 70 -6.76 -0.28 3.89
N LYS A 71 -6.52 -1.55 4.21
CA LYS A 71 -6.19 -2.01 5.55
C LYS A 71 -4.73 -2.42 5.58
N MET A 72 -4.04 -1.92 6.59
CA MET A 72 -2.73 -2.39 6.99
C MET A 72 -2.89 -3.25 8.22
N TYR A 73 -2.17 -4.35 8.29
CA TYR A 73 -2.14 -5.23 9.45
C TYR A 73 -0.71 -5.46 9.90
N ASN A 74 -0.56 -5.69 11.19
CA ASN A 74 0.69 -6.11 11.80
C ASN A 74 0.38 -7.16 12.87
N GLU A 75 1.07 -8.29 12.80
CA GLU A 75 0.94 -9.36 13.79
C GLU A 75 2.16 -9.38 14.72
N VAL A 76 1.90 -9.31 16.03
CA VAL A 76 2.91 -9.39 17.08
C VAL A 76 2.42 -10.37 18.12
N ASP A 77 3.21 -11.42 18.39
CA ASP A 77 2.93 -12.43 19.42
C ASP A 77 1.51 -13.03 19.34
N GLY A 78 1.04 -13.30 18.11
CA GLY A 78 -0.28 -13.87 17.85
C GLY A 78 -1.45 -12.88 17.94
N LYS A 79 -1.18 -11.59 18.19
CA LYS A 79 -2.16 -10.51 18.17
C LYS A 79 -2.05 -9.71 16.90
N THR A 80 -3.18 -9.55 16.19
CA THR A 80 -3.27 -8.73 14.97
C THR A 80 -3.75 -7.33 15.32
N TYR A 81 -2.93 -6.32 14.98
CA TYR A 81 -3.32 -4.92 14.96
C TYR A 81 -3.73 -4.52 13.54
N SER A 82 -4.80 -3.73 13.41
CA SER A 82 -5.38 -3.33 12.13
C SER A 82 -5.50 -1.82 12.04
N TYR A 83 -5.11 -1.26 10.90
CA TYR A 83 -5.09 0.17 10.63
C TYR A 83 -5.81 0.45 9.32
N ILE A 84 -6.68 1.46 9.33
CA ILE A 84 -7.34 1.94 8.11
C ILE A 84 -6.48 3.05 7.53
N ILE A 85 -5.90 2.79 6.36
CA ILE A 85 -5.18 3.81 5.59
C ILE A 85 -6.25 4.57 4.80
N ARG A 86 -6.61 5.75 5.31
CA ARG A 86 -7.59 6.62 4.64
C ARG A 86 -6.94 7.21 3.40
N ASP A 87 -7.17 6.55 2.29
CA ASP A 87 -6.75 7.05 1.00
C ASP A 87 -7.92 7.78 0.31
N ASN A 88 -7.82 9.10 0.23
CA ASN A 88 -8.76 9.90 -0.57
C ASN A 88 -8.43 9.83 -2.08
N SER A 89 -7.32 9.19 -2.48
CA SER A 89 -6.84 9.12 -3.87
C SER A 89 -7.74 8.27 -4.77
N ILE A 90 -8.46 7.27 -4.24
CA ILE A 90 -9.41 6.46 -5.03
C ILE A 90 -10.51 7.34 -5.65
N LYS A 91 -10.77 8.52 -5.06
CA LYS A 91 -11.79 9.47 -5.52
C LYS A 91 -11.25 10.53 -6.49
N SER A 92 -9.94 10.74 -6.62
CA SER A 92 -9.41 11.83 -7.45
C SER A 92 -8.99 11.35 -8.84
N GLU A 93 -9.31 12.12 -9.87
CA GLU A 93 -8.80 11.89 -11.23
C GLU A 93 -7.26 12.01 -11.31
N LEU A 94 -6.64 12.61 -10.28
CA LEU A 94 -5.19 12.80 -10.15
C LEU A 94 -4.46 11.49 -9.82
N SER A 95 -5.06 10.56 -9.07
CA SER A 95 -4.46 9.24 -8.80
C SER A 95 -4.35 8.36 -10.05
N LYS A 96 -5.15 8.67 -11.08
CA LYS A 96 -5.08 8.02 -12.39
C LYS A 96 -4.01 8.62 -13.31
N GLN A 97 -3.59 9.87 -13.07
CA GLN A 97 -2.59 10.57 -13.89
C GLN A 97 -1.17 10.50 -13.33
N TYR A 98 -1.02 10.47 -12.01
CA TYR A 98 0.27 10.38 -11.36
C TYR A 98 0.23 9.23 -10.34
N MET A 99 1.11 8.23 -10.52
CA MET A 99 1.33 7.14 -9.55
C MET A 99 2.02 7.68 -8.27
N ILE A 100 1.44 8.69 -7.63
CA ILE A 100 1.97 9.28 -6.40
C ILE A 100 1.72 8.26 -5.28
N PRO A 101 2.77 7.81 -4.56
CA PRO A 101 2.57 6.85 -3.49
C PRO A 101 1.80 7.45 -2.32
N THR A 102 0.85 6.70 -1.79
CA THR A 102 0.28 6.99 -0.46
C THR A 102 1.35 6.69 0.58
N SER A 103 1.79 7.72 1.31
CA SER A 103 2.89 7.60 2.28
C SER A 103 2.36 7.27 3.67
N ILE A 104 2.94 6.23 4.27
CA ILE A 104 2.64 5.72 5.60
C ILE A 104 3.93 5.82 6.44
N TYR A 105 3.85 6.52 7.56
CA TYR A 105 4.95 6.67 8.50
C TYR A 105 4.60 5.91 9.77
N ILE A 106 5.47 4.99 10.19
CA ILE A 106 5.38 4.32 11.48
C ILE A 106 6.26 5.10 12.44
N ASN A 107 5.64 5.87 13.32
CA ASN A 107 6.30 6.86 14.18
C ASN A 107 6.75 6.29 15.51
N LYS A 108 6.05 5.26 15.98
CA LYS A 108 6.33 4.61 17.26
C LYS A 108 5.85 3.17 17.23
N VAL A 109 6.56 2.32 17.97
CA VAL A 109 6.17 0.94 18.27
C VAL A 109 6.01 0.84 19.78
N ASN A 110 4.76 0.70 20.22
CA ASN A 110 4.39 0.56 21.63
C ASN A 110 4.94 -0.73 22.23
N ASP A 111 4.91 -0.82 23.56
CA ASP A 111 5.46 -1.98 24.29
C ASP A 111 4.74 -3.29 23.95
N ASN A 112 3.47 -3.20 23.58
CA ASN A 112 2.64 -4.32 23.12
C ASN A 112 2.80 -4.65 21.62
N GLY A 113 3.72 -3.97 20.92
CA GLY A 113 3.95 -4.11 19.47
C GLY A 113 3.00 -3.30 18.57
N GLU A 114 2.00 -2.61 19.13
CA GLU A 114 1.10 -1.75 18.36
C GLU A 114 1.87 -0.57 17.74
N LEU A 115 1.48 -0.19 16.54
CA LEU A 115 2.14 0.85 15.76
C LEU A 115 1.33 2.14 15.84
N GLU A 116 2.00 3.26 16.14
CA GLU A 116 1.43 4.58 15.91
C GLU A 116 1.83 5.05 14.52
N ILE A 117 0.83 5.26 13.65
CA ILE A 117 1.06 5.59 12.24
C ILE A 117 0.52 6.97 11.85
N THR A 118 1.12 7.57 10.82
CA THR A 118 0.61 8.75 10.12
C THR A 118 0.55 8.49 8.63
N THR A 119 -0.53 8.92 7.99
CA THR A 119 -0.70 8.80 6.53
C THR A 119 -0.66 10.19 5.90
N LYS A 120 0.15 10.38 4.85
CA LYS A 120 0.19 11.62 4.06
C LYS A 120 -0.01 11.27 2.59
N LEU A 121 -0.84 12.04 1.91
CA LEU A 121 -0.76 12.13 0.45
C LEU A 121 0.51 12.93 0.15
N GLU A 122 1.41 12.43 -0.69
CA GLU A 122 2.40 13.34 -1.29
C GLU A 122 1.62 14.24 -2.27
N GLU A 123 1.79 15.56 -2.14
CA GLU A 123 1.16 16.57 -3.02
C GLU A 123 1.99 16.79 -4.29
#